data_AF-X1FSQ3-F1
#
_entry.id   AF-X1FSQ3-F1
#
_cell.length_a   1.000
_cell.length_b   1.000
_cell.length_c   1.000
_cell.angle_alpha   90.00
_cell.angle_beta   90.00
_cell.angle_gamma   90.00
#
_symmetry.space_group_name_H-M   'P 1'
#
loop_
_entity.id
_entity.type
_entity.pdbx_description
1 polymer ?
#
loop_
_entity_poly.entity_id
_entity_poly.type
_entity_poly.pdbx_seq_one_letter_code
_entity_poly.pdbx_strand_id
1 'polypeptide(L)'
;DLIREWKDAGVSIYRAITDIEPGIEAMRNALAPVFGNPKYYVNRKCKAWRTEVNAYYEKNGKPVDEMNHAMDESRYYIMRYIFKKKQVRIRRLT
;
A
#
# COMPACT_ATOMS: atom_id res chain seq x y z
N ASP A 1 19.69 0.30 14.33
CA ASP A 1 18.26 0.66 14.13
C ASP A 1 18.20 1.20 12.73
N LEU A 2 17.61 0.43 11.82
CA LEU A 2 17.56 0.73 10.39
C LEU A 2 17.01 2.13 10.11
N ILE A 3 16.09 2.63 10.94
CA ILE A 3 15.56 3.99 10.82
C ILE A 3 16.64 5.03 11.09
N ARG A 4 17.50 4.81 12.08
CA ARG A 4 18.60 5.72 12.40
C ARG A 4 19.65 5.73 11.29
N GLU A 5 20.07 4.55 10.85
CA GLU A 5 21.09 4.38 9.82
C GLU A 5 20.70 5.06 8.49
N TRP A 6 19.44 4.95 8.09
CA TRP A 6 18.95 5.58 6.87
C TRP A 6 18.82 7.11 7.01
N LYS A 7 18.46 7.62 8.19
CA LYS A 7 18.46 9.07 8.45
C LYS A 7 19.87 9.63 8.38
N ASP A 8 20.84 8.93 8.96
CA ASP A 8 22.25 9.33 8.94
C ASP A 8 22.80 9.34 7.50
N ALA A 9 22.30 8.46 6.63
CA ALA A 9 22.60 8.45 5.20
C ALA A 9 21.84 9.52 4.37
N GLY A 10 21.07 10.41 5.02
CA GLY A 10 20.31 11.46 4.34
C GLY A 10 19.02 10.98 3.65
N VAL A 11 18.57 9.75 3.93
CA VAL A 11 17.32 9.22 3.36
C VAL A 11 16.13 9.76 4.14
N SER A 12 15.16 10.32 3.42
CA SER A 12 13.89 10.77 4.01
C SER A 12 13.05 9.56 4.43
N ILE A 13 12.89 9.36 5.73
CA ILE A 13 12.05 8.31 6.29
C ILE A 13 10.74 8.89 6.77
N TYR A 14 9.66 8.19 6.45
CA TYR A 14 8.35 8.59 6.92
C TYR A 14 7.60 7.45 7.59
N ARG A 15 6.84 7.80 8.64
CA ARG A 15 6.00 6.84 9.35
C ARG A 15 4.88 6.31 8.43
N ALA A 16 4.77 4.99 8.35
CA ALA A 16 3.68 4.31 7.66
C ALA A 16 2.38 4.37 8.47
N ILE A 17 1.24 4.29 7.77
CA ILE A 17 -0.08 4.02 8.38
C ILE A 17 -0.29 2.51 8.25
N THR A 18 -0.34 1.81 9.37
CA THR A 18 -0.15 0.35 9.42
C THR A 18 -1.43 -0.45 9.51
N ASP A 19 -2.60 0.20 9.58
CA ASP A 19 -3.89 -0.47 9.67
C ASP A 19 -4.09 -1.44 8.49
N ILE A 20 -4.30 -2.73 8.81
CA ILE A 20 -4.28 -3.81 7.83
C ILE A 20 -5.57 -3.80 6.99
N GLU A 21 -6.73 -3.98 7.63
CA GLU A 21 -8.03 -4.05 6.94
C GLU A 21 -8.34 -2.83 6.07
N PRO A 22 -8.34 -1.58 6.60
CA PRO A 22 -8.57 -0.40 5.75
C PRO A 22 -7.45 -0.22 4.72
N GLY A 23 -6.24 -0.73 4.99
CA GLY A 23 -5.13 -0.75 4.04
C GLY A 23 -5.38 -1.68 2.85
N ILE A 24 -5.89 -2.88 3.10
CA ILE A 24 -6.25 -3.85 2.04
C ILE A 24 -7.39 -3.30 1.19
N GLU A 25 -8.41 -2.73 1.82
CA GLU A 25 -9.51 -2.10 1.08
C GLU A 25 -9.03 -0.91 0.24
N ALA A 26 -8.16 -0.06 0.80
CA ALA A 26 -7.55 1.03 0.06
C ALA A 26 -6.69 0.54 -1.12
N MET A 27 -5.96 -0.57 -0.96
CA MET A 27 -5.22 -1.21 -2.04
C MET A 27 -6.14 -1.70 -3.16
N ARG A 28 -7.18 -2.46 -2.83
CA ARG A 28 -8.18 -2.95 -3.81
C ARG A 28 -8.78 -1.77 -4.59
N ASN A 29 -9.20 -0.72 -3.88
CA ASN A 29 -9.75 0.49 -4.48
C ASN A 29 -8.74 1.31 -5.31
N ALA A 30 -7.44 1.19 -5.06
CA ALA A 30 -6.41 1.88 -5.82
C ALA A 30 -6.03 1.11 -7.10
N LEU A 31 -6.00 -0.23 -7.02
CA LEU A 31 -5.65 -1.12 -8.12
C LEU A 31 -6.82 -1.33 -9.10
N ALA A 32 -8.02 -1.58 -8.57
CA ALA A 32 -9.21 -1.95 -9.34
C ALA A 32 -10.45 -1.27 -8.74
N PRO A 33 -10.60 0.06 -8.88
CA PRO A 33 -11.77 0.76 -8.36
C PRO A 33 -13.04 0.32 -9.07
N VAL A 34 -14.16 0.25 -8.33
CA VAL A 34 -15.49 -0.03 -8.90
C VAL A 34 -15.91 1.03 -9.92
N PHE A 35 -15.55 2.29 -9.68
CA PHE A 35 -15.83 3.41 -10.58
C PHE A 35 -14.57 4.21 -10.89
N GLY A 36 -14.37 4.51 -12.18
CA GLY A 36 -13.24 5.29 -12.69
C GLY A 36 -12.00 4.45 -13.00
N ASN A 37 -10.86 5.13 -13.10
CA ASN A 37 -9.59 4.51 -13.48
C ASN A 37 -8.74 4.10 -12.27
N PRO A 38 -7.90 3.06 -12.39
CA PRO A 38 -6.88 2.73 -11.40
C PRO A 38 -6.03 3.94 -11.03
N LYS A 39 -5.67 4.01 -9.75
CA LYS A 39 -4.85 5.10 -9.17
C LYS A 39 -3.43 4.64 -8.86
N TYR A 40 -3.20 3.34 -8.89
CA TYR A 40 -1.91 2.72 -8.65
C TYR A 40 -1.62 1.73 -9.78
N TYR A 41 -0.48 1.92 -10.44
CA TYR A 41 -0.04 1.09 -11.56
C TYR A 41 1.32 0.51 -11.22
N VAL A 42 1.52 -0.78 -11.54
CA VAL A 42 2.79 -1.48 -11.30
C VAL A 42 3.44 -1.81 -12.62
N ASN A 43 4.73 -1.47 -12.77
CA ASN A 43 5.47 -1.81 -13.97
C ASN A 43 5.66 -3.33 -14.06
N ARG A 44 5.53 -3.89 -15.27
CA ARG A 44 5.75 -5.33 -15.52
C ARG A 44 7.13 -5.85 -15.11
N LYS A 45 8.13 -4.96 -15.00
CA LYS A 45 9.49 -5.28 -14.53
C LYS A 45 9.57 -5.57 -13.03
N CYS A 46 8.57 -5.20 -12.24
CA CYS A 46 8.50 -5.47 -10.80
C CYS A 46 8.18 -6.95 -10.53
N LYS A 47 9.12 -7.85 -10.86
CA LYS A 47 8.91 -9.31 -10.83
C LYS A 47 8.51 -9.80 -9.44
N ALA A 48 9.23 -9.37 -8.39
CA ALA A 48 8.96 -9.77 -7.00
C ALA A 48 7.54 -9.41 -6.57
N TRP A 49 7.12 -8.17 -6.82
CA TRP A 49 5.75 -7.72 -6.53
C TRP A 49 4.69 -8.61 -7.20
N ARG A 50 4.87 -8.93 -8.49
CA ARG A 50 3.93 -9.80 -9.21
C ARG A 50 3.91 -11.22 -8.66
N THR A 51 5.07 -11.76 -8.27
CA THR A 51 5.17 -13.07 -7.63
C THR A 51 4.38 -13.10 -6.33
N GLU A 52 4.56 -12.09 -5.47
CA GLU A 52 3.85 -11.98 -4.21
C GLU A 52 2.34 -11.83 -4.40
N VAL A 53 1.90 -10.98 -5.34
CA VAL A 53 0.47 -10.83 -5.63
C VAL A 53 -0.15 -12.11 -6.18
N ASN A 54 0.57 -12.88 -7.00
CA ASN A 54 0.09 -14.17 -7.49
C ASN A 54 0.05 -15.24 -6.39
N ALA A 55 0.86 -15.10 -5.35
CA ALA A 55 0.89 -16.00 -4.20
C ALA A 55 -0.08 -15.58 -3.09
N TYR A 56 -0.64 -14.36 -3.14
CA TYR A 56 -1.56 -13.85 -2.12
C TYR A 56 -2.84 -14.68 -2.06
N TYR A 57 -3.23 -15.06 -0.83
CA TYR A 57 -4.51 -15.69 -0.57
C TYR A 57 -5.03 -15.35 0.82
N GLU A 58 -6.33 -15.55 1.00
CA GLU A 58 -7.02 -15.36 2.26
C GLU A 58 -7.46 -16.70 2.83
N LYS A 59 -7.25 -16.90 4.14
CA LYS A 59 -7.73 -18.06 4.89
C LYS A 59 -8.67 -17.58 5.97
N ASN A 60 -9.90 -18.07 5.99
CA ASN A 60 -10.96 -17.64 6.90
C ASN A 60 -11.21 -16.12 6.88
N GLY A 61 -11.15 -15.51 5.69
CA GLY A 61 -11.36 -14.07 5.50
C GLY A 61 -10.22 -13.17 5.99
N LYS A 62 -9.06 -13.74 6.34
CA LYS A 62 -7.86 -12.99 6.74
C LYS A 62 -6.71 -13.25 5.77
N PRO A 63 -5.89 -12.23 5.46
CA PRO A 63 -4.66 -12.42 4.71
C PRO A 63 -3.74 -13.39 5.44
N VAL A 64 -3.13 -14.32 4.71
CA VAL A 64 -2.03 -15.13 5.26
C VAL A 64 -0.73 -14.32 5.21
N ASP A 65 0.01 -14.31 6.31
CA ASP A 65 1.27 -13.57 6.47
C ASP A 65 2.45 -14.33 5.83
N GLU A 66 2.36 -14.55 4.52
CA GLU A 66 3.36 -15.24 3.71
C GLU A 66 3.58 -14.51 2.39
N MET A 67 4.85 -14.26 2.03
CA MET A 67 5.24 -13.59 0.79
C MET A 67 4.51 -12.27 0.53
N ASN A 68 4.46 -11.38 1.52
CA ASN A 68 3.67 -10.15 1.50
C ASN A 68 4.47 -8.85 1.57
N HIS A 69 5.80 -8.90 1.53
CA HIS A 69 6.66 -7.74 1.75
C HIS A 69 6.41 -6.59 0.77
N ALA A 70 6.36 -6.87 -0.53
CA ALA A 70 6.07 -5.89 -1.57
C ALA A 70 4.60 -5.41 -1.52
N MET A 71 3.67 -6.27 -1.09
CA MET A 71 2.27 -5.87 -0.88
C MET A 71 2.13 -4.93 0.32
N ASP A 72 2.83 -5.19 1.41
CA ASP A 72 2.86 -4.33 2.59
C ASP A 72 3.49 -2.97 2.29
N GLU A 73 4.59 -2.94 1.55
CA GLU A 73 5.19 -1.70 1.07
C GLU A 73 4.17 -0.89 0.24
N SER A 74 3.48 -1.56 -0.68
CA SER A 74 2.45 -0.94 -1.52
C SER A 74 1.30 -0.39 -0.68
N ARG A 75 0.85 -1.14 0.34
CA ARG A 75 -0.18 -0.72 1.29
C ARG A 75 0.22 0.54 2.04
N TYR A 76 1.46 0.63 2.53
CA TYR A 76 1.97 1.83 3.21
C TYR A 76 1.98 3.04 2.28
N TYR A 77 2.41 2.86 1.03
CA TYR A 77 2.40 3.93 0.03
C TYR A 77 0.98 4.41 -0.27
N ILE A 78 0.07 3.48 -0.56
CA ILE A 78 -1.31 3.78 -0.93
C ILE A 78 -2.05 4.48 0.21
N MET A 79 -1.90 4.00 1.43
CA MET A 79 -2.51 4.61 2.62
C MET A 79 -2.03 6.05 2.81
N ARG A 80 -0.72 6.26 2.68
CA ARG A 80 -0.08 7.55 2.91
C ARG A 80 -0.41 8.59 1.83
N TYR A 81 -0.35 8.21 0.56
CA TYR A 81 -0.36 9.16 -0.56
C TYR A 81 -1.67 9.19 -1.36
N ILE A 82 -2.39 8.06 -1.42
CA ILE A 82 -3.63 7.97 -2.20
C ILE A 82 -4.84 8.15 -1.28
N PHE A 83 -4.92 7.36 -0.22
CA PHE A 83 -6.08 7.36 0.67
C PHE A 83 -6.16 8.63 1.53
N LYS A 84 -5.06 9.02 2.19
CA LYS A 84 -5.00 10.27 2.98
C LYS A 84 -5.32 11.51 2.13
N LYS A 85 -4.84 11.57 0.87
CA LYS A 85 -5.15 12.67 -0.06
C LYS A 85 -6.65 12.76 -0.36
N LYS A 86 -7.33 11.63 -0.50
CA LYS A 86 -8.79 11.57 -0.68
C LYS A 86 -9.53 12.15 0.54
N GLN A 87 -9.15 11.75 1.76
CA GLN A 87 -9.79 12.27 2.97
C GLN A 87 -9.63 13.78 3.15
N VAL A 88 -8.43 14.32 2.90
CA VAL A 88 -8.18 15.76 2.96
C VAL A 88 -9.02 16.51 1.93
N ARG A 89 -9.17 15.97 0.72
CA ARG A 89 -10.02 16.60 -0.32
C ARG A 89 -11.49 16.60 0.07
N ILE A 90 -12.02 15.52 0.62
CA ILE A 90 -13.42 15.44 1.08
C ILE A 90 -13.68 16.49 2.16
N ARG A 91 -12.80 16.59 3.17
CA ARG A 91 -12.92 17.60 4.24
C ARG A 91 -12.85 19.04 3.79
N ARG A 92 -12.34 19.33 2.59
CA ARG A 92 -12.30 20.69 2.02
C ARG A 92 -13.57 21.03 1.22
N LEU A 93 -14.40 20.03 0.91
CA LEU A 93 -15.63 20.17 0.11
C LEU A 93 -16.91 20.09 0.95
N THR A 94 -16.79 19.72 2.23
CA THR A 94 -17.84 19.68 3.25
C THR A 94 -17.62 20.81 4.25
#